data_AF-A0A024GK57-F1
#
_entry.id   AF-A0A024GK57-F1
#
_cell.length_a   1.000
_cell.length_b   1.000
_cell.length_c   1.000
_cell.angle_alpha   90.00
_cell.angle_beta   90.00
_cell.angle_gamma   90.00
#
_symmetry.space_group_name_H-M   'P 1'
#
loop_
_entity.id
_entity.type
_entity.pdbx_description
1 polymer ?
#
loop_
_entity_poly.entity_id
_entity_poly.type
_entity_poly.pdbx_seq_one_letter_code
_entity_poly.pdbx_strand_id
1 'polypeptide(L)'
;MAISVACQSQKITKLKVDGLLKEGSLQHIVSFSSSAEDMGTLRFSVSEVHKIGILDIRLFNTDRHAGIVLLSTKGSEMNTFLMTPIDHGMCLPSFEHLNGACFDWMSWPQSRLPFSSSENHHIA
;
A
#
# COMPACT_ATOMS: atom_id res chain seq x y z
N MET A 1 4.73 7.97 -8.50
CA MET A 1 6.11 8.17 -7.95
C MET A 1 5.98 7.88 -6.48
N ALA A 2 6.45 6.70 -6.08
CA ALA A 2 5.84 6.02 -4.97
C ALA A 2 6.41 6.35 -3.59
N ILE A 3 5.52 6.65 -2.65
CA ILE A 3 5.84 6.91 -1.25
C ILE A 3 5.90 5.58 -0.50
N SER A 4 6.86 5.38 0.40
CA SER A 4 6.75 4.46 1.54
C SER A 4 6.62 5.33 2.78
N VAL A 5 5.59 5.12 3.60
CA VAL A 5 5.46 5.81 4.88
C VAL A 5 6.41 5.14 5.88
N ALA A 6 7.69 5.47 5.79
CA ALA A 6 8.66 5.25 6.86
C ALA A 6 8.88 6.59 7.57
N CYS A 7 8.08 6.88 8.58
CA CYS A 7 8.29 8.03 9.47
C CYS A 7 9.43 7.71 10.44
N GLN A 8 10.68 7.93 10.03
CA GLN A 8 11.79 8.11 10.97
C GLN A 8 12.67 9.30 10.53
N SER A 9 12.65 10.34 11.37
CA SER A 9 13.40 11.60 11.29
C SER A 9 12.90 12.62 10.25
N GLN A 10 12.62 13.83 10.71
CA GLN A 10 12.24 15.03 9.93
C GLN A 10 13.41 15.56 9.07
N LYS A 11 14.10 14.69 8.33
CA LYS A 11 15.12 15.08 7.36
C LYS A 11 14.56 14.90 5.96
N ILE A 12 14.24 16.02 5.31
CA ILE A 12 13.91 16.03 3.88
C ILE A 12 15.10 15.44 3.13
N THR A 13 14.85 14.41 2.34
CA THR A 13 15.89 13.77 1.56
C THR A 13 16.27 14.66 0.37
N LYS A 14 17.54 15.03 0.28
CA LYS A 14 18.10 15.80 -0.84
C LYS A 14 19.11 14.94 -1.60
N LEU A 15 18.91 14.77 -2.91
CA LEU A 15 19.83 14.07 -3.79
C LEU A 15 20.32 14.99 -4.90
N LYS A 16 21.58 14.82 -5.31
CA LYS A 16 22.13 15.53 -6.48
C LYS A 16 21.81 14.71 -7.73
N VAL A 17 20.93 15.25 -8.58
CA VAL A 17 20.51 14.66 -9.87
C VAL A 17 20.83 15.67 -10.96
N ASP A 18 21.64 15.28 -11.94
CA ASP A 18 22.11 16.14 -13.06
C ASP A 18 22.76 17.45 -12.59
N GLY A 19 23.52 17.40 -11.50
CA GLY A 19 24.20 18.57 -10.94
C GLY A 19 23.34 19.45 -10.03
N LEU A 20 22.03 19.24 -9.99
CA LEU A 20 21.08 20.00 -9.18
C LEU A 20 20.65 19.21 -7.93
N LEU A 21 20.48 19.90 -6.81
CA LEU A 21 19.88 19.30 -5.62
C LEU A 21 18.37 19.23 -5.81
N LYS A 22 17.83 18.01 -5.73
CA LYS A 22 16.39 17.73 -5.76
C LYS A 22 15.95 17.18 -4.42
N GLU A 23 14.82 17.66 -3.95
CA GLU A 23 14.16 17.19 -2.74
C GLU A 23 12.99 16.28 -3.11
N GLY A 24 12.77 15.22 -2.33
CA GLY A 24 11.66 14.31 -2.58
C GLY A 24 11.66 13.10 -1.67
N SER A 25 10.69 12.22 -1.90
CA SER A 25 10.60 10.92 -1.23
C SER A 25 11.56 9.92 -1.87
N LEU A 26 12.27 9.14 -1.04
CA LEU A 26 12.95 7.93 -1.47
C LEU A 26 12.25 6.72 -0.87
N GLN A 27 11.89 5.77 -1.73
CA GLN A 27 11.34 4.50 -1.33
C GLN A 27 12.35 3.40 -1.63
N HIS A 28 12.54 2.50 -0.67
CA HIS A 28 13.34 1.29 -0.87
C HIS A 28 12.69 0.39 -1.92
N ILE A 29 13.47 -0.05 -2.91
CA ILE A 29 13.02 -1.01 -3.92
C ILE A 29 12.84 -2.39 -3.28
N VAL A 30 11.70 -3.04 -3.53
CA VAL A 30 11.41 -4.37 -3.00
C VAL A 30 11.34 -5.37 -4.14
N SER A 31 11.79 -6.61 -3.91
CA SER A 31 11.62 -7.69 -4.87
C SER A 31 10.15 -8.13 -4.92
N PHE A 32 9.62 -8.28 -6.12
CA PHE A 32 8.25 -8.70 -6.37
C PHE A 32 8.19 -9.56 -7.63
N SER A 33 7.13 -10.35 -7.79
CA SER A 33 6.90 -11.23 -8.94
C SER A 33 5.86 -10.70 -9.91
N SER A 34 4.86 -9.98 -9.41
CA SER A 34 3.73 -9.45 -10.18
C SER A 34 3.02 -8.34 -9.39
N SER A 35 2.06 -7.64 -9.99
CA SER A 35 1.13 -6.80 -9.24
C SER A 35 -0.11 -7.60 -8.84
N ALA A 36 -1.01 -7.01 -8.05
CA ALA A 36 -2.29 -7.62 -7.73
C ALA A 36 -3.26 -7.62 -8.91
N GLU A 37 -3.04 -6.78 -9.94
CA GLU A 37 -3.88 -6.77 -11.14
C GLU A 37 -3.68 -8.02 -12.01
N ASP A 38 -2.49 -8.62 -11.94
CA ASP A 38 -2.11 -9.82 -12.70
C ASP A 38 -2.62 -11.12 -12.07
N MET A 39 -3.22 -11.06 -10.88
CA MET A 39 -3.58 -12.23 -10.07
C MET A 39 -5.05 -12.21 -9.65
N GLY A 40 -5.67 -13.39 -9.64
CA GLY A 40 -7.03 -13.55 -9.12
C GLY A 40 -7.10 -13.25 -7.62
N THR A 41 -8.04 -12.39 -7.22
CA THR A 41 -8.18 -11.89 -5.85
C THR A 41 -8.37 -12.98 -4.80
N LEU A 42 -8.91 -14.14 -5.18
CA LEU A 42 -9.08 -15.30 -4.30
C LEU A 42 -7.75 -15.89 -3.77
N ARG A 43 -6.61 -15.54 -4.37
CA ARG A 43 -5.28 -15.97 -3.89
C ARG A 43 -4.70 -15.06 -2.82
N PHE A 44 -5.36 -13.96 -2.49
CA PHE A 44 -4.90 -13.02 -1.47
C PHE A 44 -5.37 -13.45 -0.10
N SER A 45 -4.49 -13.39 0.90
CA SER A 45 -4.89 -13.68 2.27
C SER A 45 -5.71 -12.53 2.85
N VAL A 46 -6.64 -12.87 3.73
CA VAL A 46 -7.50 -11.88 4.42
C VAL A 46 -6.65 -10.83 5.13
N SER A 47 -5.62 -11.28 5.86
CA SER A 47 -4.78 -10.39 6.65
C SER A 47 -3.97 -9.41 5.79
N GLU A 48 -3.47 -9.83 4.63
CA GLU A 48 -2.73 -8.92 3.74
C GLU A 48 -3.64 -7.84 3.14
N VAL A 49 -4.87 -8.20 2.76
CA VAL A 49 -5.87 -7.23 2.29
C VAL A 49 -6.26 -6.25 3.41
N HIS A 50 -6.45 -6.76 4.64
CA HIS A 50 -6.76 -5.92 5.79
C HIS A 50 -5.64 -4.91 6.11
N LYS A 51 -4.36 -5.32 6.03
CA LYS A 51 -3.22 -4.40 6.24
C LYS A 51 -3.27 -3.22 5.28
N ILE A 52 -3.55 -3.47 4.00
CA ILE A 52 -3.69 -2.42 2.99
C ILE A 52 -4.89 -1.52 3.30
N GLY A 53 -6.06 -2.11 3.58
CA GLY A 53 -7.26 -1.34 3.89
C GLY A 53 -7.09 -0.46 5.13
N ILE A 54 -6.48 -0.98 6.18
CA ILE A 54 -6.17 -0.23 7.41
C ILE A 54 -5.26 0.96 7.11
N LEU A 55 -4.21 0.78 6.30
CA LEU A 55 -3.30 1.86 5.91
C LEU A 55 -4.01 2.91 5.06
N ASP A 56 -4.72 2.48 4.01
CA ASP A 56 -5.35 3.37 3.04
C ASP A 56 -6.49 4.20 3.66
N ILE A 57 -7.30 3.62 4.55
CA ILE A 57 -8.35 4.35 5.27
C ILE A 57 -7.74 5.45 6.14
N ARG A 58 -6.65 5.15 6.85
CA ARG A 58 -5.99 6.13 7.74
C ARG A 58 -5.32 7.27 6.99
N LEU A 59 -4.75 6.97 5.84
CA LEU A 59 -4.12 7.97 4.98
C LEU A 59 -5.10 8.67 4.05
N PHE A 60 -6.34 8.18 3.96
CA PHE A 60 -7.32 8.60 2.97
C PHE A 60 -6.71 8.59 1.55
N ASN A 61 -6.25 7.41 1.12
CA ASN A 61 -5.62 7.26 -0.19
C ASN A 61 -6.65 7.46 -1.32
N THR A 62 -6.37 8.34 -2.28
CA THR A 62 -7.27 8.62 -3.41
C THR A 62 -6.94 7.87 -4.69
N ASP A 63 -5.97 6.97 -4.67
CA ASP A 63 -5.50 6.28 -5.88
C ASP A 63 -5.08 4.82 -5.62
N ARG A 64 -5.78 4.09 -4.75
CA ARG A 64 -5.47 2.68 -4.52
C ARG A 64 -6.12 1.78 -5.57
N HIS A 65 -5.32 1.38 -6.55
CA HIS A 65 -5.68 0.34 -7.51
C HIS A 65 -4.78 -0.90 -7.42
N ALA A 66 -5.21 -2.02 -8.01
CA ALA A 66 -4.52 -3.31 -7.92
C ALA A 66 -3.10 -3.30 -8.53
N GLY A 67 -2.88 -2.49 -9.57
CA GLY A 67 -1.57 -2.36 -10.24
C GLY A 67 -0.45 -1.78 -9.39
N ILE A 68 -0.77 -1.03 -8.32
CA ILE A 68 0.22 -0.49 -7.38
C ILE A 68 0.32 -1.29 -6.08
N VAL A 69 -0.20 -2.53 -6.07
CA VAL A 69 -0.01 -3.48 -4.98
C VAL A 69 0.91 -4.58 -5.48
N LEU A 70 2.16 -4.58 -5.01
CA LEU A 70 3.16 -5.55 -5.43
C LEU A 70 2.98 -6.86 -4.68
N LEU A 71 3.12 -7.97 -5.40
CA LEU A 71 3.03 -9.31 -4.85
C LEU A 71 4.40 -9.96 -4.83
N SER A 72 4.74 -10.59 -3.70
CA SER A 72 5.91 -11.46 -3.59
C SER A 72 5.49 -12.81 -2.98
N THR A 73 6.14 -13.88 -3.40
CA THR A 73 5.84 -15.23 -2.93
C THR A 73 6.43 -15.44 -1.53
N LYS A 74 5.59 -15.89 -0.59
CA LYS A 74 6.04 -16.22 0.77
C LYS A 74 6.66 -17.63 0.81
N GLY A 75 7.94 -17.73 0.48
CA GLY A 75 8.68 -19.01 0.58
C GLY A 75 8.09 -20.13 -0.28
N SER A 76 8.16 -21.38 0.22
CA SER A 76 7.68 -22.58 -0.49
C SER A 76 6.18 -22.87 -0.31
N GLU A 77 5.46 -22.05 0.44
CA GLU A 77 4.02 -22.24 0.63
C GLU A 77 3.27 -21.84 -0.64
N MET A 78 2.67 -22.85 -1.27
CA MET A 78 1.86 -22.67 -2.47
C MET A 78 0.65 -21.79 -2.11
N ASN A 79 0.48 -20.69 -2.84
CA ASN A 79 -0.75 -19.87 -2.88
C ASN A 79 -0.95 -18.78 -1.83
N THR A 80 0.09 -18.26 -1.17
CA THR A 80 -0.06 -16.98 -0.43
C THR A 80 0.98 -15.95 -0.85
N PHE A 81 0.48 -14.76 -1.22
CA PHE A 81 1.30 -13.61 -1.54
C PHE A 81 1.49 -12.73 -0.30
N LEU A 82 2.70 -12.19 -0.14
CA LEU A 82 2.92 -10.97 0.63
C LEU A 82 2.61 -9.78 -0.29
N MET A 83 1.86 -8.82 0.23
CA MET A 83 1.35 -7.67 -0.53
C MET A 83 2.00 -6.40 -0.02
N THR A 84 2.73 -5.70 -0.90
CA THR A 84 3.36 -4.41 -0.58
C THR A 84 2.68 -3.30 -1.37
N PRO A 85 1.85 -2.46 -0.72
CA PRO A 85 1.32 -1.28 -1.39
C PRO A 85 2.47 -0.31 -1.68
N ILE A 86 2.49 0.22 -2.90
CA ILE A 86 3.35 1.34 -3.29
C ILE A 86 2.47 2.52 -3.71
N ASP A 87 3.09 3.57 -4.20
CA ASP A 87 2.47 4.76 -4.77
C ASP A 87 1.52 5.58 -3.90
N HIS A 88 1.92 5.87 -2.65
CA HIS A 88 1.10 6.68 -1.73
C HIS A 88 1.18 8.20 -1.99
N GLY A 89 1.56 8.64 -3.20
CA GLY A 89 1.70 10.06 -3.56
C GLY A 89 0.39 10.86 -3.48
N MET A 90 -0.74 10.15 -3.57
CA MET A 90 -2.10 10.70 -3.54
C MET A 90 -2.81 10.41 -2.21
N CYS A 91 -2.07 10.41 -1.11
CA CYS A 91 -2.60 10.29 0.25
C CYS A 91 -2.70 11.67 0.93
N LEU A 92 -3.48 11.74 2.01
CA LEU A 92 -3.68 12.94 2.83
C LEU A 92 -4.20 14.14 2.00
N PRO A 93 -5.28 13.97 1.19
CA PRO A 93 -5.86 15.06 0.43
C PRO A 93 -6.44 16.14 1.35
N SER A 94 -6.65 17.34 0.80
CA SER A 94 -7.47 18.34 1.49
C SER A 94 -8.92 17.86 1.61
N PHE A 95 -9.66 18.45 2.56
CA PHE A 95 -11.05 18.07 2.81
C PHE A 95 -11.97 18.23 1.57
N GLU A 96 -11.60 19.11 0.63
CA GLU A 96 -12.34 19.36 -0.62
C GLU A 96 -12.24 18.22 -1.63
N HIS A 97 -11.23 17.35 -1.49
CA HIS A 97 -10.92 16.28 -2.43
C HIS A 97 -11.21 14.88 -1.87
N LEU A 98 -11.98 14.79 -0.77
CA LEU A 98 -12.30 13.50 -0.15
C LEU A 98 -13.18 12.60 -1.05
N ASN A 99 -13.87 13.18 -2.04
CA ASN A 99 -14.64 12.41 -3.02
C ASN A 99 -13.75 11.61 -3.99
N GLY A 100 -12.43 11.82 -3.99
CA GLY A 100 -11.48 11.11 -4.84
C GLY A 100 -11.08 9.72 -4.32
N ALA A 101 -11.46 9.34 -3.09
CA ALA A 101 -11.11 8.03 -2.54
C ALA A 101 -11.69 6.89 -3.39
N CYS A 102 -10.78 6.10 -3.99
CA CYS A 102 -11.10 4.86 -4.69
C CYS A 102 -10.20 3.75 -4.17
N PHE A 103 -10.81 2.62 -3.81
CA PHE A 103 -10.10 1.47 -3.26
C PHE A 103 -10.53 0.19 -3.97
N ASP A 104 -9.68 -0.36 -4.85
CA ASP A 104 -9.98 -1.62 -5.54
C ASP A 104 -10.22 -2.77 -4.55
N TRP A 105 -9.53 -2.76 -3.41
CA TRP A 105 -9.65 -3.82 -2.40
C TRP A 105 -11.03 -3.93 -1.75
N MET A 106 -11.87 -2.89 -1.82
CA MET A 106 -13.27 -2.97 -1.37
C MET A 106 -14.11 -3.95 -2.19
N SER A 107 -13.70 -4.21 -3.43
CA SER A 107 -14.37 -5.20 -4.28
C SER A 107 -13.93 -6.64 -3.96
N TRP A 108 -12.81 -6.82 -3.26
CA TRP A 108 -12.24 -8.13 -2.99
C TRP A 108 -12.98 -8.82 -1.85
N PRO A 109 -13.32 -10.13 -1.93
CA PRO A 109 -14.12 -10.83 -0.92
C PRO A 109 -13.59 -10.71 0.52
N GLN A 110 -12.27 -10.64 0.67
CA GLN A 110 -11.55 -10.50 1.94
C GLN A 110 -11.99 -9.26 2.72
N SER A 111 -12.29 -8.15 2.03
CA SER A 111 -12.72 -6.89 2.68
C SER A 111 -14.05 -6.98 3.42
N ARG A 112 -14.83 -8.04 3.17
CA ARG A 112 -16.13 -8.27 3.81
C ARG A 112 -16.01 -9.10 5.10
N LEU A 113 -14.82 -9.59 5.41
CA LEU A 113 -14.57 -10.39 6.60
C LEU A 113 -14.20 -9.48 7.79
N PRO A 114 -14.54 -9.87 9.02
CA PRO A 114 -14.22 -9.08 10.20
C PRO A 114 -12.71 -9.08 10.46
N PHE A 115 -12.21 -8.00 11.07
CA PHE A 115 -10.85 -7.96 11.58
C PHE A 115 -10.62 -9.02 12.67
N SER A 116 -9.45 -9.65 12.62
CA SER A 116 -8.94 -10.55 13.65
C SER A 116 -8.65 -9.82 14.96
N SER A 117 -8.49 -10.56 16.06
CA SER A 117 -8.12 -9.98 17.36
C SER A 117 -6.81 -9.19 17.31
N SER A 118 -5.81 -9.68 16.55
CA SER A 118 -4.55 -8.97 16.34
C SER A 118 -4.71 -7.67 15.57
N GLU A 119 -5.58 -7.65 14.55
CA GLU A 119 -5.87 -6.44 13.78
C GLU A 119 -6.64 -5.44 14.63
N ASN A 120 -7.66 -5.88 15.38
CA ASN A 120 -8.39 -5.05 16.33
C ASN A 120 -7.47 -4.44 17.40
N HIS A 121 -6.54 -5.23 17.95
CA HIS A 121 -5.56 -4.72 18.91
C HIS A 121 -4.59 -3.69 18.29
N HIS A 122 -4.22 -3.87 17.02
CA HIS A 122 -3.39 -2.91 16.30
C HIS A 122 -4.12 -1.59 15.99
N ILE A 123 -5.46 -1.61 15.85
CA ILE A 123 -6.24 -0.42 15.48
C ILE A 123 -6.84 0.36 16.65
N ALA A 124 -6.99 -0.26 17.82
CA ALA A 124 -7.46 0.35 19.05
C ALA A 124 -6.42 1.33 19.63
#